data_AF-A0A2W4P0B9-F1
#
_entry.id   AF-A0A2W4P0B9-F1
#
_cell.length_a   1.000
_cell.length_b   1.000
_cell.length_c   1.000
_cell.angle_alpha   90.00
_cell.angle_beta   90.00
_cell.angle_gamma   90.00
#
_symmetry.space_group_name_H-M   'P 1'
#
loop_
_entity.id
_entity.type
_entity.pdbx_description
1 polymer ?
#
loop_
_entity_poly.entity_id
_entity_poly.type
_entity_poly.pdbx_seq_one_letter_code
_entity_poly.pdbx_strand_id
1 'polypeptide(L)'
;MALNYIWVSFFLIAFIVALVKLIFFNDTAIFPALLASTFDNARTGFEISLYLTGVMSLWLGLMKIGEKGGMVAILAKLVGPFFSRLFPEVPRDHP
;
A
#
# COMPACT_ATOMS: atom_id res chain seq x y z
N MET A 1 -16.85 -10.67 -13.59
CA MET A 1 -18.24 -10.20 -13.34
C MET A 1 -18.64 -10.28 -11.86
N ALA A 2 -18.15 -11.25 -11.07
CA ALA A 2 -18.43 -11.35 -9.63
C ALA A 2 -17.97 -10.15 -8.77
N LEU A 3 -16.82 -9.54 -9.08
CA LEU A 3 -16.30 -8.40 -8.32
C LEU A 3 -17.23 -7.17 -8.36
N ASN A 4 -17.87 -6.90 -9.50
CA ASN A 4 -18.80 -5.79 -9.64
C ASN A 4 -20.05 -6.00 -8.77
N TYR A 5 -20.54 -7.24 -8.70
CA TYR A 5 -21.66 -7.60 -7.82
C TYR A 5 -21.32 -7.42 -6.34
N ILE A 6 -20.12 -7.82 -5.92
CA ILE A 6 -19.66 -7.66 -4.54
C ILE A 6 -19.62 -6.17 -4.17
N TRP A 7 -19.03 -5.34 -5.04
CA TRP A 7 -18.95 -3.89 -4.82
C TRP A 7 -20.33 -3.23 -4.70
N VAL A 8 -21.23 -3.53 -5.64
CA VAL A 8 -22.60 -3.01 -5.61
C VAL A 8 -23.34 -3.48 -4.34
N SER A 9 -23.15 -4.73 -3.94
CA SER A 9 -23.79 -5.26 -2.72
C SER A 9 -23.33 -4.56 -1.44
N PHE A 10 -22.06 -4.17 -1.32
CA PHE A 10 -21.58 -3.40 -0.16
C PHE A 10 -22.27 -2.04 -0.04
N PHE A 11 -22.43 -1.30 -1.14
CA PHE A 11 -23.15 -0.03 -1.13
C PHE A 11 -24.64 -0.22 -0.85
N LEU A 12 -25.26 -1.25 -1.43
CA LEU A 12 -26.68 -1.53 -1.23
C LEU A 12 -26.97 -1.86 0.25
N ILE A 13 -26.13 -2.69 0.87
CA ILE A 13 -26.25 -3.05 2.28
C ILE A 13 -26.04 -1.81 3.17
N ALA A 14 -25.00 -1.01 2.90
CA ALA A 14 -24.76 0.23 3.64
C ALA A 14 -25.95 1.20 3.56
N PHE A 15 -26.57 1.32 2.39
CA PHE A 15 -27.75 2.14 2.16
C PHE A 15 -28.98 1.62 2.93
N ILE A 16 -29.23 0.30 2.90
CA ILE A 16 -30.31 -0.32 3.66
C ILE A 16 -30.11 -0.10 5.17
N VAL A 17 -28.88 -0.27 5.68
CA VAL A 17 -28.55 -0.02 7.10
C VAL A 17 -28.77 1.45 7.47
N ALA A 18 -28.39 2.39 6.60
CA ALA A 18 -28.64 3.82 6.81
C ALA A 18 -30.15 4.14 6.86
N LEU A 19 -30.95 3.55 5.97
CA LEU A 19 -32.41 3.71 5.97
C LEU A 19 -33.06 3.10 7.22
N VAL A 20 -32.65 1.90 7.63
CA VAL A 20 -33.16 1.26 8.86
C VAL A 20 -32.83 2.13 10.07
N LYS A 21 -31.61 2.66 10.18
CA LYS A 21 -31.24 3.56 11.27
C LYS A 21 -32.01 4.88 11.23
N LEU A 22 -32.24 5.46 10.05
CA LEU A 22 -33.03 6.69 9.93
C LEU A 22 -34.50 6.46 10.35
N ILE A 23 -35.11 5.35 9.94
CA ILE A 23 -36.55 5.09 10.17
C ILE A 23 -36.82 4.56 11.59
N PHE A 24 -35.99 3.65 12.11
CA PHE A 24 -36.24 3.03 13.42
C PHE A 24 -35.63 3.81 14.60
N PHE A 25 -34.48 4.47 14.41
CA PHE A 25 -33.80 5.23 15.46
C PHE A 25 -34.05 6.75 15.34
N ASN A 26 -34.74 7.21 14.28
CA ASN A 26 -35.01 8.62 13.99
C ASN A 26 -33.74 9.50 13.98
N ASP A 27 -32.59 8.89 13.72
CA ASP A 27 -31.28 9.50 13.80
C ASP A 27 -30.91 10.13 12.45
N THR A 28 -31.21 11.42 12.31
CA THR A 28 -30.88 12.21 11.11
C THR A 28 -29.38 12.44 10.95
N ALA A 29 -28.58 12.18 11.99
CA ALA A 29 -27.12 12.33 11.95
C ALA A 29 -26.40 11.14 11.30
N ILE A 30 -27.11 10.05 10.98
CA ILE A 30 -26.50 8.85 10.39
C ILE A 30 -25.84 9.13 9.03
N PHE A 31 -26.46 9.97 8.19
CA PHE A 31 -25.91 10.31 6.88
C PHE A 31 -24.65 11.19 6.99
N PRO A 32 -24.65 12.29 7.76
CA PRO A 32 -23.42 13.03 8.06
C PRO A 32 -22.31 12.17 8.68
N ALA A 33 -22.65 11.28 9.62
CA ALA A 33 -21.68 10.40 10.28
C ALA A 33 -21.05 9.38 9.31
N LEU A 34 -21.84 8.80 8.40
CA LEU A 34 -21.34 7.91 7.35
C LEU A 34 -20.41 8.64 6.38
N LEU A 35 -20.78 9.85 5.96
CA LEU A 35 -19.91 10.67 5.11
C LEU A 35 -18.61 11.02 5.82
N ALA A 36 -18.69 11.53 7.06
CA ALA A 36 -17.52 11.88 7.86
C ALA A 36 -16.59 10.66 8.05
N SER A 37 -17.14 9.50 8.40
CA SER A 37 -16.37 8.26 8.55
C SER A 37 -15.69 7.85 7.25
N THR A 38 -16.36 8.04 6.10
CA THR A 38 -15.77 7.73 4.79
C THR A 38 -14.60 8.67 4.48
N PHE A 39 -14.75 9.97 4.76
CA PHE A 39 -13.69 10.96 4.58
C PHE A 39 -12.51 10.74 5.54
N ASP A 40 -12.75 10.37 6.79
CA ASP A 40 -11.70 10.07 7.76
C ASP A 40 -10.90 8.82 7.35
N ASN A 41 -11.56 7.78 6.85
CA ASN A 41 -10.90 6.61 6.29
C ASN A 41 -10.07 6.96 5.05
N ALA A 42 -10.60 7.81 4.16
CA ALA A 42 -9.87 8.30 3.00
C ALA A 42 -8.62 9.11 3.39
N ARG A 43 -8.74 9.99 4.40
CA ARG A 43 -7.61 10.75 4.95
C ARG A 43 -6.55 9.82 5.54
N THR A 44 -6.96 8.86 6.37
CA THR A 44 -6.06 7.88 6.98
C THR A 44 -5.28 7.12 5.92
N GLY A 45 -5.96 6.60 4.89
CA GLY A 45 -5.31 5.91 3.78
C GLY A 45 -4.33 6.79 3.00
N PHE A 46 -4.67 8.06 2.79
CA PHE A 46 -3.79 9.04 2.14
C PHE A 46 -2.56 9.35 2.99
N GLU A 47 -2.72 9.60 4.29
CA GLU A 47 -1.62 9.86 5.22
C GLU A 47 -0.62 8.70 5.27
N ILE A 48 -1.11 7.46 5.34
CA ILE A 48 -0.26 6.26 5.30
C ILE A 48 0.50 6.18 3.97
N SER A 49 -0.20 6.40 2.85
CA SER A 49 0.41 6.34 1.51
C SER A 49 1.47 7.41 1.32
N LEU A 50 1.24 8.63 1.83
CA LEU A 50 2.19 9.73 1.77
C LEU A 50 3.45 9.43 2.59
N TYR A 51 3.28 8.88 3.81
CA TYR A 51 4.41 8.46 4.64
C TYR A 51 5.26 7.39 3.96
N LEU A 52 4.63 6.33 3.44
CA LEU A 52 5.33 5.25 2.75
C LEU A 52 6.03 5.73 1.48
N THR A 53 5.38 6.61 0.71
CA THR A 53 5.97 7.22 -0.49
C THR A 53 7.21 8.05 -0.13
N GLY A 54 7.14 8.84 0.93
CA GLY A 54 8.27 9.62 1.44
C GLY A 54 9.47 8.73 1.78
N VAL A 55 9.25 7.72 2.63
CA VAL A 55 10.31 6.78 3.05
C VAL A 55 10.90 6.03 1.84
N MET A 56 10.04 5.57 0.91
CA MET A 56 10.51 4.84 -0.26
C MET A 56 11.28 5.71 -1.23
N SER A 57 10.86 6.96 -1.45
CA SER A 57 11.60 7.90 -2.29
C SER A 57 12.99 8.22 -1.70
N LEU A 58 13.09 8.33 -0.37
CA LEU A 58 14.37 8.52 0.32
C LEU A 58 15.26 7.29 0.16
N TRP A 59 14.73 6.09 0.40
CA TRP A 59 15.49 4.85 0.31
C TRP A 59 15.99 4.60 -1.12
N LEU A 60 15.13 4.77 -2.12
CA LEU A 60 15.48 4.64 -3.53
C LEU A 60 16.48 5.72 -3.95
N GLY A 61 16.32 6.95 -3.47
CA GLY A 61 17.27 8.03 -3.69
C GLY A 61 18.66 7.70 -3.14
N LEU A 62 18.73 7.21 -1.91
CA LEU A 62 19.99 6.78 -1.27
C LEU A 62 20.63 5.62 -2.04
N MET A 63 19.85 4.61 -2.44
CA MET A 63 20.34 3.49 -3.24
C MET A 63 20.89 3.95 -4.59
N LYS A 64 20.22 4.90 -5.26
CA LYS A 64 20.69 5.48 -6.52
C LYS A 64 22.00 6.24 -6.35
N ILE A 65 22.22 6.89 -5.21
CA ILE A 65 23.51 7.52 -4.86
C ILE A 65 24.57 6.44 -4.61
N GLY A 66 24.27 5.40 -3.84
CA GLY A 66 25.18 4.29 -3.55
C GLY A 66 25.58 3.48 -4.79
N GLU A 67 24.66 3.33 -5.74
CA GLU A 67 24.90 2.69 -7.04
C GLU A 67 25.82 3.55 -7.91
N LYS A 68 25.51 4.84 -8.06
CA LYS A 68 26.36 5.79 -8.81
C LYS A 68 27.75 5.98 -8.17
N GLY A 69 27.84 5.86 -6.85
CA GLY A 69 29.10 5.92 -6.10
C GLY A 69 29.89 4.62 -6.10
N GLY A 70 29.41 3.55 -6.74
CA GLY A 70 30.08 2.25 -6.82
C GLY A 70 30.05 1.42 -5.52
N MET A 71 29.41 1.91 -4.46
CA MET A 71 29.28 1.21 -3.17
C MET A 71 28.50 -0.11 -3.33
N VAL A 72 27.44 -0.09 -4.14
CA VAL A 72 26.63 -1.29 -4.46
C VAL A 72 27.48 -2.34 -5.19
N ALA A 73 28.33 -1.92 -6.13
CA ALA A 73 29.23 -2.84 -6.85
C ALA A 73 30.30 -3.45 -5.93
N ILE A 74 30.83 -2.69 -4.97
CA ILE A 74 31.78 -3.18 -3.97
C ILE A 74 31.11 -4.22 -3.04
N LEU A 75 29.90 -3.92 -2.55
CA LEU A 75 29.11 -4.85 -1.74
C LEU A 75 28.78 -6.13 -2.51
N ALA A 76 28.36 -6.01 -3.78
CA ALA A 76 28.09 -7.15 -4.64
C ALA A 76 29.33 -8.04 -4.81
N LYS A 77 30.52 -7.45 -5.01
CA LYS A 77 31.78 -8.19 -5.11
C LYS A 77 32.19 -8.89 -3.81
N LEU A 78 31.88 -8.28 -2.66
CA LEU A 78 32.11 -8.85 -1.33
C LEU A 78 31.17 -10.03 -1.03
N VAL A 79 29.92 -9.94 -1.47
CA VAL A 79 28.86 -10.93 -1.20
C VAL A 79 28.79 -12.02 -2.27
N GLY A 80 29.32 -11.77 -3.47
CA GLY A 80 29.44 -12.72 -4.58
C GLY A 80 30.07 -14.10 -4.25
N PRO A 81 31.17 -14.21 -3.47
CA PRO A 81 31.71 -15.52 -3.08
C PRO A 81 30.77 -16.33 -2.18
N PHE A 82 29.89 -15.68 -1.42
CA PHE A 82 28.88 -16.35 -0.61
C PHE A 82 27.73 -16.85 -1.50
N PHE A 83 27.20 -16.00 -2.39
CA PHE A 83 26.11 -16.37 -3.28
C PHE A 83 26.50 -17.42 -4.32
N SER A 84 27.72 -17.36 -4.87
CA SER A 84 28.21 -18.39 -5.81
C SER A 84 28.40 -19.77 -5.17
N ARG A 85 28.54 -19.83 -3.83
CA ARG A 85 28.54 -21.11 -3.09
C ARG A 85 27.15 -21.63 -2.78
N LEU A 86 26.19 -20.73 -2.52
CA LEU A 86 24.81 -21.09 -2.19
C LEU A 86 23.97 -21.41 -3.45
N PHE A 87 24.26 -20.73 -4.57
CA PHE A 87 23.60 -20.87 -5.85
C PHE A 87 24.61 -21.16 -6.97
N PRO A 88 25.11 -22.40 -7.05
CA PRO A 88 26.15 -22.79 -8.03
C PRO A 88 25.68 -22.77 -9.49
N GLU A 89 24.37 -22.73 -9.76
CA GLU A 89 23.79 -22.65 -11.12
C GLU A 89 23.68 -21.23 -11.68
N VAL A 90 23.91 -20.19 -10.86
CA VAL A 90 23.79 -18.78 -11.29
C VAL A 90 25.17 -18.30 -11.78
N PRO A 91 25.32 -17.91 -13.06
CA PRO A 91 26.60 -17.46 -13.62
C PRO A 91 27.15 -16.24 -12.87
N ARG A 92 28.48 -16.18 -12.71
CA ARG A 92 29.21 -15.17 -11.92
C ARG A 92 29.08 -13.70 -12.39
N ASP A 93 28.32 -13.45 -13.45
CA ASP A 93 28.29 -12.16 -14.15
C ASP A 93 26.88 -11.79 -14.65
N HIS A 94 25.85 -12.16 -13.88
CA HIS A 94 24.50 -11.66 -14.15
C HIS A 94 24.36 -10.23 -13.59
N PRO A 95 23.98 -9.23 -14.41
CA PRO A 95 23.82 -7.84 -13.97
C PRO A 95 22.74 -7.68 -12.90
#